data_AF-A0A656XVG7-F1
#
_entry.id   AF-A0A656XVG7-F1
#
_cell.length_a   1.000
_cell.length_b   1.000
_cell.length_c   1.000
_cell.angle_alpha   90.00
_cell.angle_beta   90.00
_cell.angle_gamma   90.00
#
_symmetry.space_group_name_H-M   'P 1'
#
loop_
_entity.id
_entity.type
_entity.pdbx_description
1 polymer ?
#
loop_
_entity_poly.entity_id
_entity_poly.type
_entity_poly.pdbx_seq_one_letter_code
_entity_poly.pdbx_strand_id
1 'polypeptide(L)'
;MATFTGSDDLQGAQFRGADLRGARFVGSDVSGVVMRGVDAAGLDVDAPWLLEGDSVLLVNGVNVVPFVEAELNRRFPGRADQRAPDPDGLRAAWEVLQRTWAATLARVDAMPAGTVDVSVDGEWSFAQTLRHLVMAIDTWLRRAVQQVEQPYHPIGQPNTGASGDGLDLSIFVTGRPSYDEVLAVRAERVAMVTDFLATVTPEELAAPRTNPWAPQHPETVLSCLHTILEEEWEHHRYAVRDLDAIQGASTV
;
A
#
# COMPACT_ATOMS: atom_id res chain seq x y z
N MET A 1 -6.53 -28.37 -6.93
CA MET A 1 -5.86 -27.13 -7.36
C MET A 1 -4.40 -27.26 -6.99
N ALA A 2 -3.48 -27.13 -7.95
CA ALA A 2 -2.06 -27.05 -7.62
C ALA A 2 -1.79 -25.63 -7.11
N THR A 3 -1.06 -25.50 -6.00
CA THR A 3 -0.61 -24.22 -5.46
C THR A 3 0.91 -24.26 -5.39
N PHE A 4 1.55 -23.23 -5.92
CA PHE A 4 2.98 -23.03 -5.82
C PHE A 4 3.23 -21.87 -4.87
N THR A 5 4.29 -21.98 -4.08
CA THR A 5 4.63 -21.07 -2.99
C THR A 5 6.02 -20.48 -3.22
N GLY A 6 6.46 -19.56 -2.35
CA GLY A 6 7.81 -18.97 -2.46
C GLY A 6 8.97 -19.97 -2.35
N SER A 7 8.73 -21.20 -1.89
CA SER A 7 9.73 -22.28 -1.91
C SER A 7 9.80 -23.04 -3.24
N ASP A 8 8.82 -22.86 -4.12
CA ASP A 8 8.78 -23.50 -5.43
C ASP A 8 9.45 -22.59 -6.47
N ASP A 9 10.53 -23.05 -7.09
CA ASP A 9 11.18 -22.33 -8.18
C ASP A 9 10.52 -22.68 -9.52
N LEU A 10 9.80 -21.72 -10.08
CA LEU A 10 9.16 -21.82 -11.40
C LEU A 10 9.90 -21.00 -12.47
N GLN A 11 11.13 -20.55 -12.20
CA GLN A 11 11.92 -19.84 -13.20
C GLN A 11 12.12 -20.70 -14.45
N GLY A 12 11.85 -20.11 -15.62
CA GLY A 12 11.94 -20.80 -16.90
C GLY A 12 10.78 -21.77 -17.21
N ALA A 13 9.77 -21.90 -16.33
CA ALA A 13 8.57 -22.66 -16.63
C ALA A 13 7.88 -22.15 -17.90
N GLN A 14 7.36 -23.08 -18.72
CA GLN A 14 6.64 -22.75 -19.94
C GLN A 14 5.24 -23.36 -19.92
N PHE A 15 4.22 -22.51 -20.06
CA PHE A 15 2.82 -22.92 -20.17
C PHE A 15 2.40 -22.88 -21.65
N ARG A 16 2.54 -24.01 -22.36
CA ARG A 16 2.23 -24.10 -23.80
C ARG A 16 0.84 -24.68 -24.03
N GLY A 17 -0.08 -23.88 -24.56
CA GLY A 17 -1.46 -24.30 -24.82
C GLY A 17 -2.26 -24.66 -23.55
N ALA A 18 -1.78 -24.23 -22.38
CA ALA A 18 -2.45 -24.45 -21.11
C ALA A 18 -3.59 -23.45 -20.92
N ASP A 19 -4.70 -23.91 -20.37
CA ASP A 19 -5.79 -23.04 -19.90
C ASP A 19 -5.42 -22.51 -18.51
N LEU A 20 -5.09 -21.22 -18.44
CA LEU A 20 -4.74 -20.51 -17.19
C LEU A 20 -5.87 -19.61 -16.70
N ARG A 21 -7.09 -19.75 -17.24
CA ARG A 21 -8.23 -18.94 -16.77
C ARG A 21 -8.47 -19.18 -15.28
N GLY A 22 -8.54 -18.09 -14.52
CA GLY A 22 -8.72 -18.13 -13.06
C GLY A 22 -7.44 -18.42 -12.27
N ALA A 23 -6.27 -18.54 -12.91
CA ALA A 23 -5.00 -18.57 -12.18
C ALA A 23 -4.77 -17.22 -11.48
N ARG A 24 -4.25 -17.27 -10.24
CA ARG A 24 -3.92 -16.08 -9.45
C ARG A 24 -2.43 -16.10 -9.10
N PHE A 25 -1.76 -14.98 -9.31
CA PHE A 25 -0.36 -14.75 -8.95
C PHE A 25 -0.34 -13.76 -7.79
N VAL A 26 -0.25 -14.26 -6.57
CA VAL A 26 -0.32 -13.43 -5.35
C VAL A 26 1.08 -13.35 -4.74
N GLY A 27 1.62 -12.14 -4.60
CA GLY A 27 2.96 -11.91 -4.06
C GLY A 27 4.07 -12.61 -4.86
N SER A 28 3.86 -12.85 -6.15
CA SER A 28 4.80 -13.54 -7.03
C SER A 28 5.62 -12.54 -7.84
N ASP A 29 6.92 -12.79 -7.99
CA ASP A 29 7.72 -12.06 -8.96
C ASP A 29 7.39 -12.57 -10.37
N VAL A 30 6.74 -11.71 -11.15
CA VAL A 30 6.40 -11.96 -12.55
C VAL A 30 7.25 -11.11 -13.51
N SER A 31 8.34 -10.52 -13.01
CA SER A 31 9.28 -9.78 -13.84
C SER A 31 9.87 -10.71 -14.93
N GLY A 32 9.95 -10.19 -16.15
CA GLY A 32 10.42 -10.95 -17.29
C GLY A 32 9.47 -12.03 -17.83
N VAL A 33 8.26 -12.21 -17.26
CA VAL A 33 7.24 -13.09 -17.86
C VAL A 33 6.85 -12.58 -19.24
N VAL A 34 6.89 -13.47 -20.24
CA VAL A 34 6.56 -13.14 -21.63
C VAL A 34 5.34 -13.91 -22.09
N MET A 35 4.25 -13.18 -22.37
CA MET A 35 2.99 -13.71 -22.87
C MET A 35 2.86 -13.45 -24.39
N ARG A 36 3.20 -14.44 -25.22
CA ARG A 36 3.11 -14.33 -26.69
C ARG A 36 1.99 -15.20 -27.26
N GLY A 37 1.10 -14.59 -28.03
CA GLY A 37 -0.02 -15.31 -28.68
C GLY A 37 -1.03 -15.88 -27.69
N VAL A 38 -1.17 -15.26 -26.52
CA VAL A 38 -2.15 -15.65 -25.50
C VAL A 38 -3.48 -14.92 -25.71
N ASP A 39 -4.58 -15.52 -25.26
CA ASP A 39 -5.83 -14.79 -25.01
C ASP A 39 -5.73 -14.10 -23.65
N ALA A 40 -5.53 -12.78 -23.65
CA ALA A 40 -5.37 -11.96 -22.45
C ALA A 40 -6.65 -11.18 -22.10
N ALA A 41 -7.79 -11.48 -22.74
CA ALA A 41 -9.04 -10.81 -22.42
C ALA A 41 -9.43 -11.06 -20.95
N GLY A 42 -9.60 -9.98 -20.18
CA GLY A 42 -9.88 -10.07 -18.75
C GLY A 42 -8.67 -10.38 -17.87
N LEU A 43 -7.43 -10.29 -18.40
CA LEU A 43 -6.23 -10.27 -17.56
C LEU A 43 -6.25 -9.03 -16.67
N ASP A 44 -6.19 -9.26 -15.36
CA ASP A 44 -6.11 -8.22 -14.35
C ASP A 44 -4.69 -8.19 -13.75
N VAL A 45 -4.13 -6.99 -13.64
CA VAL A 45 -2.79 -6.75 -13.08
C VAL A 45 -2.90 -5.61 -12.08
N ASP A 46 -2.93 -5.98 -10.80
CA ASP A 46 -2.84 -5.04 -9.69
C ASP A 46 -1.44 -5.14 -9.07
N ALA A 47 -0.57 -4.21 -9.42
CA ALA A 47 0.84 -4.22 -9.06
C ALA A 47 1.24 -2.87 -8.43
N PRO A 48 1.37 -2.77 -7.08
CA PRO A 48 1.74 -1.51 -6.42
C PRO A 48 3.09 -0.96 -6.91
N TRP A 49 4.03 -1.87 -7.18
CA TRP A 49 5.39 -1.55 -7.60
C TRP A 49 5.51 -1.12 -9.07
N LEU A 50 4.43 -1.17 -9.85
CA LEU A 50 4.46 -0.91 -11.29
C LEU A 50 4.93 0.49 -11.65
N LEU A 51 4.73 1.46 -10.74
CA LEU A 51 5.05 2.88 -10.94
C LEU A 51 6.37 3.30 -10.30
N GLU A 52 7.12 2.34 -9.75
CA GLU A 52 8.44 2.58 -9.19
C GLU A 52 9.53 2.56 -10.25
N GLY A 53 10.47 3.51 -10.15
CA GLY A 53 11.65 3.59 -11.01
C GLY A 53 11.32 3.62 -12.51
N ASP A 54 12.14 2.90 -13.29
CA ASP A 54 12.02 2.81 -14.74
C ASP A 54 11.22 1.56 -15.19
N SER A 55 10.19 1.20 -14.41
CA SER A 55 9.36 0.03 -14.67
C SER A 55 8.70 0.06 -16.06
N VAL A 56 8.59 -1.11 -16.68
CA VAL A 56 8.02 -1.29 -18.02
C VAL A 56 7.02 -2.43 -18.02
N LEU A 57 5.80 -2.14 -18.46
CA LEU A 57 4.78 -3.14 -18.77
C LEU A 57 4.33 -2.95 -20.20
N LEU A 58 4.54 -3.96 -21.05
CA LEU A 58 4.25 -3.89 -22.47
C LEU A 58 2.93 -4.61 -22.79
N VAL A 59 1.99 -3.87 -23.39
CA VAL A 59 0.80 -4.45 -24.03
C VAL A 59 0.93 -4.27 -25.53
N ASN A 60 1.05 -5.38 -26.27
CA ASN A 60 1.32 -5.38 -27.72
C ASN A 60 2.51 -4.49 -28.13
N GLY A 61 3.56 -4.46 -27.30
CA GLY A 61 4.77 -3.66 -27.54
C GLY A 61 4.69 -2.19 -27.11
N VAL A 62 3.55 -1.74 -26.57
CA VAL A 62 3.36 -0.38 -26.04
C VAL A 62 3.60 -0.39 -24.53
N ASN A 63 4.49 0.48 -24.03
CA ASN A 63 4.63 0.69 -22.59
C ASN A 63 3.40 1.40 -22.04
N VAL A 64 2.62 0.69 -21.22
CA VAL A 64 1.37 1.21 -20.66
C VAL A 64 1.55 1.93 -19.32
N VAL A 65 2.73 1.85 -18.70
CA VAL A 65 3.00 2.45 -17.37
C VAL A 65 2.60 3.93 -17.29
N PRO A 66 2.99 4.82 -18.24
CA PRO A 66 2.59 6.23 -18.16
C PRO A 66 1.08 6.47 -18.32
N PHE A 67 0.38 5.60 -19.06
CA PHE A 67 -1.07 5.69 -19.22
C PHE A 67 -1.79 5.30 -17.93
N VAL A 68 -1.28 4.27 -17.25
CA VAL A 68 -1.79 3.84 -15.94
C VAL A 68 -1.55 4.94 -14.89
N GLU A 69 -0.34 5.50 -14.82
CA GLU A 69 -0.03 6.59 -13.89
C GLU A 69 -0.93 7.81 -14.10
N ALA A 70 -1.11 8.25 -15.35
CA ALA A 70 -1.98 9.37 -15.68
C ALA A 70 -3.44 9.10 -15.28
N GLU A 71 -3.95 7.89 -15.52
CA GLU A 71 -5.31 7.52 -15.15
C GLU A 71 -5.48 7.41 -13.63
N LEU A 72 -4.50 6.88 -12.90
CA LEU A 72 -4.52 6.88 -11.43
C LEU A 72 -4.54 8.30 -10.88
N ASN A 73 -3.71 9.21 -11.39
CA ASN A 73 -3.72 10.61 -10.97
C ASN A 73 -5.04 11.32 -11.31
N ARG A 74 -5.71 10.94 -12.42
CA ARG A 74 -7.05 11.44 -12.76
C ARG A 74 -8.12 10.91 -11.80
N ARG A 75 -8.05 9.63 -11.41
CA ARG A 75 -9.01 8.98 -10.50
C ARG A 75 -8.83 9.39 -9.04
N PHE A 76 -7.60 9.71 -8.64
CA PHE A 76 -7.22 10.09 -7.29
C PHE A 76 -6.57 11.49 -7.29
N PRO A 77 -7.38 12.57 -7.37
CA PRO A 77 -6.85 13.94 -7.36
C PRO A 77 -5.98 14.21 -6.13
N GLY A 78 -4.77 14.73 -6.35
CA GLY A 78 -3.77 14.96 -5.30
C GLY A 78 -2.73 13.84 -5.15
N ARG A 79 -2.95 12.65 -5.74
CA ARG A 79 -1.98 11.55 -5.70
C ARG A 79 -0.62 11.93 -6.29
N ALA A 80 -0.61 12.71 -7.37
CA ALA A 80 0.63 13.16 -7.99
C ALA A 80 1.55 13.96 -7.02
N ASP A 81 0.96 14.62 -6.03
CA ASP A 81 1.70 15.43 -5.04
C ASP A 81 2.37 14.57 -3.96
N GLN A 82 2.19 13.24 -3.96
CA GLN A 82 2.86 12.33 -3.01
C GLN A 82 4.39 12.38 -3.09
N ARG A 83 4.93 12.90 -4.20
CA ARG A 83 6.37 13.11 -4.45
C ARG A 83 6.80 14.57 -4.24
N ALA A 84 6.03 15.37 -3.50
CA ALA A 84 6.35 16.77 -3.24
C ALA A 84 7.78 16.92 -2.66
N PRO A 85 8.62 17.80 -3.23
CA PRO A 85 10.06 17.82 -2.91
C PRO A 85 10.41 18.65 -1.68
N ASP A 86 9.47 19.45 -1.18
CA ASP A 86 9.72 20.49 -0.18
C ASP A 86 8.65 20.49 0.93
N PRO A 87 8.91 21.13 2.08
CA PRO A 87 7.99 21.11 3.22
C PRO A 87 6.59 21.65 2.91
N ASP A 88 6.46 22.70 2.09
CA ASP A 88 5.16 23.30 1.78
C ASP A 88 4.33 22.39 0.87
N GLY A 89 4.98 21.78 -0.13
CA GLY A 89 4.37 20.77 -0.97
C GLY A 89 3.92 19.53 -0.17
N LEU A 90 4.75 19.05 0.76
CA LEU A 90 4.40 17.91 1.63
C LEU A 90 3.20 18.21 2.53
N ARG A 91 3.14 19.42 3.13
CA ARG A 91 1.97 19.85 3.92
C ARG A 91 0.70 19.87 3.07
N ALA A 92 0.77 20.48 1.89
CA ALA A 92 -0.37 20.55 0.97
C ALA A 92 -0.83 19.16 0.52
N ALA A 93 0.11 18.27 0.16
CA ALA A 93 -0.17 16.90 -0.24
C ALA A 93 -0.84 16.11 0.90
N TRP A 94 -0.29 16.22 2.12
CA TRP A 94 -0.85 15.58 3.31
C TRP A 94 -2.27 16.06 3.60
N GLU A 95 -2.54 17.37 3.53
CA GLU A 95 -3.89 17.89 3.73
C GLU A 95 -4.92 17.36 2.72
N VAL A 96 -4.54 17.24 1.43
CA VAL A 96 -5.41 16.67 0.40
C VAL A 96 -5.68 15.19 0.69
N LEU A 97 -4.64 14.45 1.04
CA LEU A 97 -4.75 13.03 1.41
C LEU A 97 -5.66 12.84 2.63
N GLN A 98 -5.50 13.64 3.68
CA GLN A 98 -6.33 13.54 4.89
C GLN A 98 -7.80 13.86 4.62
N ARG A 99 -8.11 14.85 3.77
CA ARG A 99 -9.49 15.10 3.32
C ARG A 99 -10.06 13.93 2.53
N THR A 100 -9.23 13.31 1.70
CA THR A 100 -9.61 12.15 0.88
C THR A 100 -9.94 10.93 1.75
N TRP A 101 -9.12 10.63 2.75
CA TRP A 101 -9.41 9.59 3.74
C TRP A 101 -10.64 9.90 4.59
N ALA A 102 -10.81 11.15 5.04
CA ALA A 102 -11.99 11.55 5.81
C ALA A 102 -13.29 11.29 5.03
N ALA A 103 -13.32 11.57 3.73
CA ALA A 103 -14.47 11.26 2.87
C ALA A 103 -14.74 9.75 2.76
N THR A 104 -13.68 8.93 2.62
CA THR A 104 -13.83 7.47 2.60
C THR A 104 -14.30 6.92 3.94
N LEU A 105 -13.79 7.43 5.06
CA LEU A 105 -14.24 7.02 6.40
C LEU A 105 -15.73 7.36 6.61
N ALA A 106 -16.16 8.55 6.21
CA ALA A 106 -17.57 8.95 6.25
C ALA A 106 -18.47 8.07 5.35
N ARG A 107 -17.97 7.66 4.18
CA ARG A 107 -18.66 6.68 3.32
C ARG A 107 -18.85 5.35 4.05
N VAL A 108 -17.80 4.82 4.67
CA VAL A 108 -17.85 3.55 5.39
C VAL A 108 -18.79 3.59 6.58
N ASP A 109 -18.85 4.72 7.30
CA ASP A 109 -19.81 4.92 8.41
C ASP A 109 -21.29 4.86 7.95
N ALA A 110 -21.55 5.25 6.71
CA ALA A 110 -22.89 5.15 6.10
C ALA A 110 -23.19 3.76 5.48
N MET A 111 -22.22 2.85 5.44
CA MET A 111 -22.40 1.49 4.91
C MET A 111 -22.95 0.54 6.00
N PRO A 112 -23.50 -0.63 5.62
CA PRO A 112 -24.02 -1.60 6.58
C PRO A 112 -23.00 -1.99 7.66
N ALA A 113 -23.51 -2.26 8.87
CA ALA A 113 -22.67 -2.72 9.98
C ALA A 113 -21.89 -3.98 9.59
N GLY A 114 -20.59 -4.00 9.89
CA GLY A 114 -19.68 -5.08 9.51
C GLY A 114 -19.02 -4.90 8.14
N THR A 115 -19.29 -3.83 7.38
CA THR A 115 -18.56 -3.55 6.12
C THR A 115 -17.05 -3.45 6.33
N VAL A 116 -16.60 -2.81 7.41
CA VAL A 116 -15.17 -2.61 7.75
C VAL A 116 -14.38 -3.92 7.86
N ASP A 117 -15.12 -5.01 7.97
CA ASP A 117 -14.70 -6.32 8.41
C ASP A 117 -14.76 -7.37 7.30
N VAL A 118 -15.23 -6.98 6.11
CA VAL A 118 -15.32 -7.82 4.91
C VAL A 118 -14.00 -7.79 4.17
N SER A 119 -13.45 -8.97 3.87
CA SER A 119 -12.35 -9.14 2.92
C SER A 119 -12.90 -9.37 1.51
N VAL A 120 -12.29 -8.73 0.53
CA VAL A 120 -12.56 -8.95 -0.90
C VAL A 120 -11.41 -9.77 -1.48
N ASP A 121 -11.72 -10.83 -2.22
CA ASP A 121 -10.73 -11.61 -2.96
C ASP A 121 -9.57 -12.22 -2.14
N GLY A 122 -9.77 -12.40 -0.84
CA GLY A 122 -8.74 -12.90 0.08
C GLY A 122 -7.72 -11.85 0.52
N GLU A 123 -7.94 -10.58 0.17
CA GLU A 123 -7.14 -9.44 0.60
C GLU A 123 -7.59 -8.91 1.98
N TRP A 124 -6.88 -7.89 2.47
CA TRP A 124 -7.18 -7.27 3.74
C TRP A 124 -8.54 -6.58 3.75
N SER A 125 -9.26 -6.72 4.85
CA SER A 125 -10.44 -5.90 5.13
C SER A 125 -10.06 -4.43 5.33
N PHE A 126 -11.05 -3.53 5.22
CA PHE A 126 -10.83 -2.10 5.44
C PHE A 126 -10.19 -1.81 6.80
N ALA A 127 -10.63 -2.48 7.88
CA ALA A 127 -10.03 -2.33 9.21
C ALA A 127 -8.57 -2.80 9.24
N GLN A 128 -8.22 -3.90 8.56
CA GLN A 128 -6.83 -4.37 8.45
C GLN A 128 -5.97 -3.39 7.65
N THR A 129 -6.50 -2.79 6.59
CA THR A 129 -5.83 -1.73 5.83
C THR A 129 -5.51 -0.52 6.71
N LEU A 130 -6.44 -0.04 7.54
CA LEU A 130 -6.15 1.06 8.46
C LEU A 130 -5.09 0.70 9.51
N ARG A 131 -5.11 -0.54 10.01
CA ARG A 131 -4.09 -1.07 10.93
C ARG A 131 -2.72 -1.18 10.26
N HIS A 132 -2.68 -1.48 8.96
CA HIS A 132 -1.44 -1.51 8.21
C HIS A 132 -0.84 -0.11 8.09
N LEU A 133 -1.66 0.90 7.80
CA LEU A 133 -1.21 2.29 7.72
C LEU A 133 -0.70 2.83 9.07
N VAL A 134 -1.25 2.37 10.20
CA VAL A 134 -0.64 2.61 11.53
C VAL A 134 0.79 2.07 11.60
N MET A 135 0.99 0.83 11.14
CA MET A 135 2.29 0.17 11.14
C MET A 135 3.27 0.80 10.13
N ALA A 136 2.79 1.26 8.98
CA ALA A 136 3.59 2.01 8.00
C ALA A 136 4.11 3.32 8.60
N ILE A 137 3.27 4.09 9.30
CA ILE A 137 3.70 5.32 10.00
C ILE A 137 4.66 4.99 11.15
N ASP A 138 4.38 3.98 11.97
CA ASP A 138 5.31 3.57 13.04
C ASP A 138 6.68 3.14 12.45
N THR A 139 6.69 2.51 11.28
CA THR A 139 7.93 2.14 10.57
C THR A 139 8.68 3.36 10.06
N TRP A 140 8.05 4.17 9.22
CA TRP A 140 8.77 5.18 8.45
C TRP A 140 8.97 6.48 9.23
N LEU A 141 7.98 6.92 10.00
CA LEU A 141 8.13 8.11 10.83
C LEU A 141 8.87 7.77 12.12
N ARG A 142 8.38 6.79 12.89
CA ARG A 142 8.88 6.60 14.25
C ARG A 142 10.19 5.82 14.29
N ARG A 143 10.29 4.71 13.55
CA ARG A 143 11.54 3.94 13.47
C ARG A 143 12.61 4.65 12.66
N ALA A 144 12.30 5.04 11.42
CA ALA A 144 13.32 5.59 10.53
C ALA A 144 13.61 7.04 10.90
N VAL A 145 12.63 7.94 10.79
CA VAL A 145 12.85 9.39 10.95
C VAL A 145 13.20 9.77 12.39
N GLN A 146 12.43 9.29 13.38
CA GLN A 146 12.59 9.63 14.80
C GLN A 146 13.52 8.67 15.57
N GLN A 147 13.94 7.56 14.97
CA GLN A 147 14.88 6.59 15.56
C GLN A 147 14.42 5.98 16.89
N VAL A 148 13.11 5.79 17.05
CA VAL A 148 12.52 5.07 18.19
C VAL A 148 12.79 3.57 18.04
N GLU A 149 13.42 2.97 19.05
CA GLU A 149 13.88 1.57 19.02
C GLU A 149 12.73 0.56 18.88
N GLN A 150 11.65 0.75 19.65
CA GLN A 150 10.45 -0.08 19.62
C GLN A 150 9.21 0.77 19.26
N PRO A 151 9.03 1.09 17.97
CA PRO A 151 8.03 2.05 17.55
C PRO A 151 6.64 1.42 17.41
N TYR A 152 6.52 0.10 17.28
CA TYR A 152 5.29 -0.52 16.80
C TYR A 152 4.18 -0.55 17.84
N HIS A 153 3.01 -0.05 17.46
CA HIS A 153 1.79 -0.25 18.24
C HIS A 153 1.22 -1.66 18.02
N PRO A 154 0.73 -2.35 19.07
CA PRO A 154 0.15 -3.69 18.95
C PRO A 154 -1.02 -3.81 17.96
N ILE A 155 -1.77 -2.72 17.71
CA ILE A 155 -2.86 -2.69 16.72
C ILE A 155 -2.36 -2.80 15.28
N GLY A 156 -1.08 -2.52 15.01
CA GLY A 156 -0.50 -2.60 13.67
C GLY A 156 -0.80 -3.92 12.95
N GLN A 157 -0.87 -3.86 11.63
CA GLN A 157 -1.02 -5.04 10.77
C GLN A 157 0.21 -5.17 9.87
N PRO A 158 1.16 -6.08 10.20
CA PRO A 158 2.29 -6.34 9.33
C PRO A 158 1.86 -7.01 8.02
N ASN A 159 2.62 -6.77 6.95
CA ASN A 159 2.49 -7.51 5.69
C ASN A 159 2.90 -8.98 5.86
N THR A 160 2.47 -9.84 4.92
CA THR A 160 2.74 -11.28 4.98
C THR A 160 4.23 -11.64 4.94
N GLY A 161 5.09 -10.75 4.42
CA GLY A 161 6.55 -10.92 4.37
C GLY A 161 7.30 -10.50 5.65
N ALA A 162 6.69 -9.71 6.55
CA ALA A 162 7.39 -9.01 7.62
C ALA A 162 8.25 -9.89 8.55
N SER A 163 7.83 -11.14 8.81
CA SER A 163 8.63 -12.06 9.63
C SER A 163 9.95 -12.46 8.96
N GLY A 164 9.95 -12.60 7.63
CA GLY A 164 11.17 -12.88 6.86
C GLY A 164 12.15 -11.71 6.92
N ASP A 165 11.61 -10.50 7.08
CA ASP A 165 12.37 -9.25 7.19
C ASP A 165 12.83 -8.94 8.63
N GLY A 166 12.65 -9.90 9.55
CA GLY A 166 13.15 -9.82 10.93
C GLY A 166 12.26 -9.03 11.90
N LEU A 167 11.01 -8.73 11.53
CA LEU A 167 10.06 -8.09 12.44
C LEU A 167 9.54 -9.10 13.48
N ASP A 168 9.60 -8.72 14.75
CA ASP A 168 8.97 -9.49 15.83
C ASP A 168 7.44 -9.38 15.73
N LEU A 169 6.82 -10.42 15.18
CA LEU A 169 5.37 -10.48 15.01
C LEU A 169 4.61 -10.62 16.34
N SER A 170 5.27 -11.00 17.44
CA SER A 170 4.62 -11.19 18.75
C SER A 170 4.11 -9.89 19.37
N ILE A 171 4.58 -8.75 18.87
CA ILE A 171 4.13 -7.41 19.26
C ILE A 171 2.68 -7.15 18.83
N PHE A 172 2.25 -7.75 17.72
CA PHE A 172 0.95 -7.44 17.10
C PHE A 172 -0.17 -8.33 17.61
N VAL A 173 -1.34 -7.74 17.76
CA VAL A 173 -2.56 -8.46 18.14
C VAL A 173 -2.98 -9.44 17.04
N THR A 174 -3.16 -10.69 17.43
CA THR A 174 -3.63 -11.78 16.54
C THR A 174 -5.16 -11.85 16.43
N GLY A 175 -5.86 -11.20 17.37
CA GLY A 175 -7.32 -11.08 17.36
C GLY A 175 -7.83 -9.97 16.44
N ARG A 176 -9.13 -9.67 16.57
CA ARG A 176 -9.80 -8.57 15.86
C ARG A 176 -10.07 -7.42 16.84
N PRO A 177 -9.25 -6.36 16.86
CA PRO A 177 -9.54 -5.15 17.62
C PRO A 177 -10.88 -4.55 17.17
N SER A 178 -11.54 -3.81 18.06
CA SER A 178 -12.73 -3.07 17.66
C SER A 178 -12.38 -1.98 16.65
N TYR A 179 -13.32 -1.64 15.77
CA TYR A 179 -13.09 -0.61 14.76
C TYR A 179 -12.81 0.77 15.41
N ASP A 180 -13.46 1.07 16.53
CA ASP A 180 -13.22 2.31 17.29
C ASP A 180 -11.79 2.41 17.83
N GLU A 181 -11.23 1.30 18.35
CA GLU A 181 -9.83 1.26 18.79
C GLU A 181 -8.86 1.46 17.60
N VAL A 182 -9.16 0.87 16.44
CA VAL A 182 -8.37 1.06 15.22
C VAL A 182 -8.39 2.53 14.80
N LEU A 183 -9.55 3.18 14.80
CA LEU A 183 -9.69 4.60 14.44
C LEU A 183 -8.97 5.51 15.43
N ALA A 184 -9.06 5.25 16.73
CA ALA A 184 -8.36 6.03 17.76
C ALA A 184 -6.83 6.00 17.54
N VAL A 185 -6.26 4.80 17.36
CA VAL A 185 -4.83 4.64 17.11
C VAL A 185 -4.40 5.24 15.78
N ARG A 186 -5.22 5.11 14.73
CA ARG A 186 -4.95 5.75 13.43
C ARG A 186 -4.94 7.27 13.54
N ALA A 187 -5.87 7.86 14.29
CA ALA A 187 -5.92 9.30 14.51
C ALA A 187 -4.65 9.81 15.23
N GLU A 188 -4.14 9.07 16.22
CA GLU A 188 -2.86 9.39 16.87
C GLU A 188 -1.69 9.41 15.88
N ARG A 189 -1.59 8.43 14.97
CA ARG A 189 -0.48 8.35 14.00
C ARG A 189 -0.58 9.45 12.95
N VAL A 190 -1.80 9.75 12.51
CA VAL A 190 -2.09 10.89 11.63
C VAL A 190 -1.66 12.21 12.28
N ALA A 191 -1.95 12.41 13.57
CA ALA A 191 -1.54 13.60 14.30
C ALA A 191 -0.01 13.70 14.37
N MET A 192 0.71 12.59 14.63
CA MET A 192 2.18 12.58 14.64
C MET A 192 2.79 13.02 13.31
N VAL A 193 2.28 12.53 12.17
CA VAL A 193 2.74 12.96 10.84
C VAL A 193 2.43 14.44 10.62
N THR A 194 1.23 14.88 11.01
CA THR A 194 0.79 16.27 10.86
C THR A 194 1.69 17.23 11.64
N ASP A 195 1.98 16.91 12.91
CA ASP A 195 2.84 17.70 13.78
C ASP A 195 4.28 17.75 13.25
N PHE A 196 4.80 16.63 12.74
CA PHE A 196 6.13 16.59 12.13
C PHE A 196 6.22 17.47 10.88
N LEU A 197 5.25 17.36 9.97
CA LEU A 197 5.20 18.17 8.76
C LEU A 197 5.07 19.67 9.07
N ALA A 198 4.38 20.04 10.15
CA ALA A 198 4.21 21.43 10.55
C ALA A 198 5.56 22.13 10.84
N THR A 199 6.58 21.40 11.32
CA THR A 199 7.86 21.98 11.72
C THR A 199 9.03 21.62 10.81
N VAL A 200 8.88 20.62 9.94
CA VAL A 200 10.01 20.11 9.14
C VAL A 200 10.62 21.17 8.23
N THR A 201 11.96 21.15 8.16
CA THR A 201 12.78 22.05 7.35
C THR A 201 13.42 21.33 6.16
N PRO A 202 13.84 22.06 5.10
CA PRO A 202 14.56 21.44 3.98
C PRO A 202 15.85 20.72 4.38
N GLU A 203 16.55 21.21 5.42
CA GLU A 203 17.75 20.56 5.95
C GLU A 203 17.43 19.22 6.61
N GLU A 204 16.37 19.16 7.43
CA GLU A 204 15.90 17.92 8.03
C GLU A 204 15.43 16.92 6.98
N LEU A 205 14.74 17.38 5.93
CA LEU A 205 14.31 16.53 4.81
C LEU A 205 15.49 15.84 4.12
N ALA A 206 16.64 16.51 4.00
CA ALA A 206 17.85 15.97 3.40
C ALA A 206 18.65 15.04 4.33
N ALA A 207 18.29 14.95 5.62
CA ALA A 207 19.04 14.16 6.58
C ALA A 207 18.96 12.66 6.25
N PRO A 208 20.10 11.93 6.30
CA PRO A 208 20.14 10.51 5.96
C PRO A 208 19.43 9.68 7.02
N ARG A 209 18.80 8.58 6.56
CA ARG A 209 18.13 7.57 7.37
C ARG A 209 18.46 6.17 6.88
N THR A 210 18.33 5.19 7.77
CA THR A 210 18.51 3.78 7.45
C THR A 210 17.15 3.21 7.07
N ASN A 211 17.06 2.55 5.91
CA ASN A 211 15.85 1.84 5.52
C ASN A 211 15.51 0.75 6.55
N PRO A 212 14.30 0.75 7.13
CA PRO A 212 13.90 -0.23 8.16
C PRO A 212 13.86 -1.69 7.71
N TRP A 213 13.70 -1.93 6.41
CA TRP A 213 13.54 -3.26 5.81
C TRP A 213 14.79 -3.71 5.07
N ALA A 214 15.56 -2.76 4.54
CA ALA A 214 16.72 -3.05 3.72
C ALA A 214 17.89 -2.09 4.04
N PRO A 215 18.56 -2.25 5.21
CA PRO A 215 19.52 -1.28 5.75
C PRO A 215 20.69 -0.92 4.83
N GLN A 216 20.97 -1.76 3.84
CA GLN A 216 21.97 -1.52 2.79
C GLN A 216 21.57 -0.42 1.79
N HIS A 217 20.29 -0.07 1.70
CA HIS A 217 19.77 1.02 0.87
C HIS A 217 19.61 2.27 1.75
N PRO A 218 20.39 3.33 1.48
CA PRO A 218 20.28 4.57 2.24
C PRO A 218 18.99 5.32 1.87
N GLU A 219 18.37 5.93 2.89
CA GLU A 219 17.18 6.77 2.74
C GLU A 219 17.47 8.20 3.18
N THR A 220 16.53 9.10 2.90
CA THR A 220 16.45 10.42 3.53
C THR A 220 15.14 10.54 4.31
N VAL A 221 15.03 11.54 5.19
CA VAL A 221 13.74 11.87 5.81
C VAL A 221 12.67 12.14 4.75
N LEU A 222 13.01 12.84 3.66
CA LEU A 222 12.12 13.06 2.52
C LEU A 222 11.63 11.74 1.92
N SER A 223 12.54 10.80 1.66
CA SER A 223 12.20 9.48 1.12
C SER A 223 11.23 8.73 2.04
N CYS A 224 11.48 8.74 3.35
CA CYS A 224 10.57 8.12 4.33
C CYS A 224 9.18 8.76 4.32
N LEU A 225 9.07 10.08 4.16
CA LEU A 225 7.78 10.78 4.04
C LEU A 225 7.07 10.47 2.71
N HIS A 226 7.81 10.35 1.61
CA HIS A 226 7.26 9.89 0.33
C HIS A 226 6.70 8.48 0.44
N THR A 227 7.40 7.58 1.14
CA THR A 227 6.87 6.23 1.38
C THR A 227 5.58 6.27 2.19
N ILE A 228 5.48 7.10 3.25
CA ILE A 228 4.22 7.25 4.00
C ILE A 228 3.08 7.72 3.09
N LEU A 229 3.32 8.73 2.24
CA LEU A 229 2.31 9.25 1.32
C LEU A 229 1.90 8.20 0.27
N GLU A 230 2.85 7.44 -0.24
CA GLU A 230 2.62 6.37 -1.21
C GLU A 230 1.81 5.22 -0.63
N GLU A 231 2.19 4.72 0.56
CA GLU A 231 1.44 3.73 1.32
C GLU A 231 -0.01 4.17 1.50
N GLU A 232 -0.22 5.42 1.90
CA GLU A 232 -1.55 5.99 2.09
C GLU A 232 -2.38 6.03 0.80
N TRP A 233 -1.80 6.40 -0.33
CA TRP A 233 -2.52 6.46 -1.61
C TRP A 233 -2.81 5.07 -2.21
N GLU A 234 -1.86 4.14 -2.18
CA GLU A 234 -2.07 2.78 -2.68
C GLU A 234 -3.10 2.04 -1.82
N HIS A 235 -3.02 2.17 -0.49
CA HIS A 235 -4.03 1.57 0.39
C HIS A 235 -5.39 2.27 0.31
N HIS A 236 -5.46 3.56 0.00
CA HIS A 236 -6.72 4.22 -0.34
C HIS A 236 -7.33 3.63 -1.62
N ARG A 237 -6.51 3.41 -2.65
CA ARG A 237 -6.93 2.78 -3.92
C ARG A 237 -7.53 1.39 -3.69
N TYR A 238 -6.87 0.54 -2.89
CA TYR A 238 -7.41 -0.78 -2.53
C TYR A 238 -8.70 -0.67 -1.74
N ALA A 239 -8.73 0.20 -0.73
CA ALA A 239 -9.91 0.39 0.09
C ALA A 239 -11.13 0.83 -0.74
N VAL A 240 -10.99 1.80 -1.63
CA VAL A 240 -12.11 2.26 -2.47
C VAL A 240 -12.56 1.16 -3.45
N ARG A 241 -11.61 0.44 -4.08
CA ARG A 241 -11.92 -0.70 -4.96
C ARG A 241 -12.77 -1.74 -4.23
N ASP A 242 -12.38 -2.11 -3.01
CA ASP A 242 -13.05 -3.15 -2.24
C ASP A 242 -14.41 -2.70 -1.72
N LEU A 243 -14.53 -1.44 -1.29
CA LEU A 243 -15.81 -0.85 -0.90
C LEU A 243 -16.79 -0.78 -2.07
N ASP A 244 -16.32 -0.48 -3.28
CA ASP A 244 -17.13 -0.53 -4.50
C ASP A 244 -17.62 -1.95 -4.80
N ALA A 245 -16.76 -2.97 -4.65
CA ALA A 245 -17.12 -4.37 -4.82
C ALA A 245 -18.18 -4.83 -3.79
N ILE A 246 -18.01 -4.47 -2.52
CA ILE A 246 -18.96 -4.78 -1.44
C ILE A 246 -20.32 -4.12 -1.71
N GLN A 247 -20.31 -2.85 -2.13
CA GLN A 247 -21.54 -2.12 -2.44
C GLN A 247 -22.26 -2.73 -3.65
N GLY A 248 -21.52 -3.06 -4.71
CA GLY A 248 -22.08 -3.71 -5.91
C GLY A 248 -22.72 -5.08 -5.59
N ALA A 249 -22.06 -5.89 -4.75
CA ALA A 249 -22.58 -7.17 -4.29
C ALA A 249 -23.85 -7.04 -3.43
N SER A 250 -24.02 -5.91 -2.72
CA SER A 250 -25.21 -5.65 -1.90
C SER A 250 -26.44 -5.20 -2.70
N THR A 251 -26.26 -4.84 -3.97
CA THR A 251 -27.33 -4.35 -4.87
C THR A 251 -27.90 -5.41 -5.82
N VAL A 252 -27.38 -6.63 -5.79
CA VAL A 252 -27.83 -7.80 -6.58
C VAL A 252 -28.64 -8.74 -5.70
#